data_AF-A0A415DVE5-F1
#
_entry.id   AF-A0A415DVE5-F1
#
_cell.length_a   1.000
_cell.length_b   1.000
_cell.length_c   1.000
_cell.angle_alpha   90.00
_cell.angle_beta   90.00
_cell.angle_gamma   90.00
#
_symmetry.space_group_name_H-M   'P 1'
#
loop_
_entity.id
_entity.type
_entity.pdbx_description
1 polymer ?
#
loop_
_entity_poly.entity_id
_entity_poly.type
_entity_poly.pdbx_seq_one_letter_code
_entity_poly.pdbx_strand_id
1 'polypeptide(L)'
;MKRFSTALFLLLLATSLGAAPISVQQAQNAATRFLNSNFSRTKAPASQLNLVWSDAGMETKSGTVIKEATFYVFNVSEGNGFIVVSGDDDVYPILGYSTRQSFQTTSIPSNVKAWFEGYQQQINWIREAKPAVSPATKDAWTALERGDLLLKSQSNLLNTALWNQTAPYNNLCPTVSGEKTPTGCVATALAIVMRYHEWPDVGEGSHSYTTQTYQLPLSATFNTNYDWINMPLSYVSGQYTDQEASNVATLMYDCGVMSDMDYAPDNSGALTITAAQGLVNYMKYDKSLQVLLRELYTEDEWDEIMKNEIDNNRPVVYGGENDQKEGHQFVLDGYNADNYYHINWGWGGLANGYFLLDVLNPEQQGTGGNSGGGFSIGQNAIIGLKKAESSSLYQDILGYQAGEDGGVQYNGISTDDPIVANSNFTVSFGIIFNFSIREFNGDIAVALVDNNDNIKEIISDIESTSIPIYYGIAGSIPCLISGPLSPDDKLCAVFRSSDATDWQKIRNGSDTAGEIEVSDPTTNETIEQEKAVSVIYTATGNVEISSPVEILAISIYDMDGRLLKKQQANNDFTISLPIGTSGKGVYIIEVSTAKGTSTHKVIKNK
;
A
#
# COMPACT_ATOMS: atom_id res chain seq x y z
N MET A 1 -54.94 -55.84 -24.60
CA MET A 1 -53.60 -56.12 -24.03
C MET A 1 -52.68 -54.93 -24.28
N LYS A 2 -52.41 -54.14 -23.24
CA LYS A 2 -51.08 -53.65 -22.80
C LYS A 2 -51.29 -52.47 -21.86
N ARG A 3 -50.61 -52.58 -20.72
CA ARG A 3 -50.60 -51.68 -19.56
C ARG A 3 -50.00 -50.33 -19.95
N PHE A 4 -50.52 -49.23 -19.41
CA PHE A 4 -49.76 -47.99 -19.30
C PHE A 4 -49.76 -47.54 -17.84
N SER A 5 -48.58 -47.66 -17.24
CA SER A 5 -48.26 -47.24 -15.89
C SER A 5 -48.12 -45.72 -15.84
N THR A 6 -48.71 -45.10 -14.83
CA THR A 6 -48.47 -43.73 -14.39
C THR A 6 -47.03 -43.60 -13.91
N ALA A 7 -46.22 -42.78 -14.60
CA ALA A 7 -44.91 -42.36 -14.13
C ALA A 7 -45.02 -40.95 -13.53
N LEU A 8 -44.76 -40.86 -12.23
CA LEU A 8 -44.66 -39.64 -11.44
C LEU A 8 -43.32 -38.96 -11.77
N PHE A 9 -43.36 -37.75 -12.33
CA PHE A 9 -42.16 -36.95 -12.60
C PHE A 9 -41.86 -36.09 -11.36
N LEU A 10 -40.84 -36.45 -10.58
CA LEU A 10 -40.26 -35.56 -9.57
C LEU A 10 -39.42 -34.50 -10.29
N LEU A 11 -39.85 -33.24 -10.27
CA LEU A 11 -38.98 -32.10 -10.55
C LEU A 11 -38.10 -31.84 -9.32
N LEU A 12 -36.82 -32.22 -9.41
CA LEU A 12 -35.78 -31.64 -8.55
C LEU A 12 -35.52 -30.21 -9.04
N LEU A 13 -36.06 -29.21 -8.33
CA LEU A 13 -35.52 -27.86 -8.42
C LEU A 13 -34.16 -27.86 -7.72
N ALA A 14 -33.09 -27.98 -8.51
CA ALA A 14 -31.78 -27.53 -8.07
C ALA A 14 -31.81 -26.00 -8.04
N THR A 15 -32.03 -25.41 -6.87
CA THR A 15 -31.72 -24.00 -6.65
C THR A 15 -30.20 -23.88 -6.69
N SER A 16 -29.66 -23.33 -7.78
CA SER A 16 -28.30 -22.82 -7.79
C SER A 16 -28.23 -21.71 -6.74
N LEU A 17 -27.62 -22.00 -5.59
CA LEU A 17 -27.14 -20.98 -4.65
C LEU A 17 -25.99 -20.25 -5.38
N GLY A 18 -26.33 -19.18 -6.09
CA GLY A 18 -25.34 -18.20 -6.52
C GLY A 18 -24.92 -17.36 -5.31
N ALA A 19 -23.65 -16.96 -5.29
CA ALA A 19 -23.06 -16.06 -4.30
C ALA A 19 -23.94 -14.82 -4.07
N ALA A 20 -24.04 -14.39 -2.81
CA ALA A 20 -24.95 -13.34 -2.41
C ALA A 20 -24.35 -12.45 -1.30
N PRO A 21 -24.52 -11.12 -1.42
CA PRO A 21 -24.24 -10.15 -0.36
C PRO A 21 -24.77 -10.65 0.98
N ILE A 22 -23.92 -10.62 2.02
CA ILE A 22 -24.32 -11.18 3.31
C ILE A 22 -25.14 -10.16 4.10
N SER A 23 -26.25 -10.61 4.69
CA SER A 23 -27.07 -9.78 5.57
C SER A 23 -26.37 -9.50 6.91
N VAL A 24 -26.78 -8.42 7.59
CA VAL A 24 -26.33 -8.12 8.97
C VAL A 24 -26.47 -9.32 9.90
N GLN A 25 -27.56 -10.10 9.77
CA GLN A 25 -27.79 -11.28 10.60
C GLN A 25 -26.79 -12.40 10.30
N GLN A 26 -26.45 -12.63 9.02
CA GLN A 26 -25.42 -13.58 8.63
C GLN A 26 -24.05 -13.13 9.17
N ALA A 27 -23.71 -11.85 9.02
CA ALA A 27 -22.47 -11.29 9.52
C ALA A 27 -22.35 -11.38 11.05
N GLN A 28 -23.43 -11.08 11.78
CA GLN A 28 -23.45 -11.21 13.24
C GLN A 28 -23.29 -12.67 13.69
N ASN A 29 -23.90 -13.62 12.98
CA ASN A 29 -23.72 -15.05 13.23
C ASN A 29 -22.27 -15.48 12.96
N ALA A 30 -21.68 -15.02 11.85
CA ALA A 30 -20.28 -15.28 11.49
C ALA A 30 -19.33 -14.77 12.59
N ALA A 31 -19.46 -13.50 13.00
CA ALA A 31 -18.66 -12.94 14.09
C ALA A 31 -18.88 -13.68 15.42
N THR A 32 -20.12 -14.09 15.73
CA THR A 32 -20.42 -14.85 16.95
C THR A 32 -19.72 -16.21 16.95
N ARG A 33 -19.72 -16.92 15.82
CA ARG A 33 -19.03 -18.20 15.68
C ARG A 33 -17.52 -18.02 15.83
N PHE A 34 -16.94 -17.04 15.13
CA PHE A 34 -15.52 -16.71 15.24
C PHE A 34 -15.11 -16.38 16.68
N LEU A 35 -15.92 -15.56 17.38
CA LEU A 35 -15.68 -15.21 18.77
C LEU A 35 -15.64 -16.45 19.67
N ASN A 36 -16.64 -17.33 19.52
CA ASN A 36 -16.81 -18.51 20.36
C ASN A 36 -15.74 -19.58 20.10
N SER A 37 -15.28 -19.75 18.85
CA SER A 37 -14.26 -20.73 18.49
C SER A 37 -12.86 -20.30 18.94
N ASN A 38 -12.57 -19.00 18.91
CA ASN A 38 -11.21 -18.49 19.14
C ASN A 38 -10.96 -17.95 20.54
N PHE A 39 -11.98 -17.44 21.23
CA PHE A 39 -11.81 -16.72 22.48
C PHE A 39 -12.67 -17.36 23.57
N SER A 40 -12.09 -18.33 24.28
CA SER A 40 -12.73 -19.03 25.39
C SER A 40 -13.14 -18.04 26.50
N ARG A 41 -14.44 -17.81 26.68
CA ARG A 41 -14.98 -17.03 27.80
C ARG A 41 -15.54 -17.96 28.88
N THR A 42 -15.06 -17.83 30.11
CA THR A 42 -15.46 -18.65 31.28
C THR A 42 -16.89 -18.40 31.78
N LYS A 43 -17.70 -17.60 31.07
CA LYS A 43 -19.14 -17.42 31.33
C LYS A 43 -19.91 -17.35 30.00
N ALA A 44 -20.89 -18.22 29.81
CA ALA A 44 -21.84 -18.24 28.70
C ALA A 44 -23.22 -17.75 29.20
N PRO A 45 -24.14 -17.20 28.37
CA PRO A 45 -24.36 -17.48 26.95
C PRO A 45 -24.03 -16.30 26.01
N ALA A 46 -23.67 -16.62 24.76
CA ALA A 46 -23.57 -15.74 23.58
C ALA A 46 -23.65 -14.23 23.88
N SER A 47 -22.50 -13.60 24.16
CA SER A 47 -22.43 -12.16 24.35
C SER A 47 -22.91 -11.47 23.08
N GLN A 48 -24.03 -10.75 23.17
CA GLN A 48 -24.62 -10.00 22.06
C GLN A 48 -23.52 -9.18 21.39
N LEU A 49 -23.24 -9.45 20.12
CA LEU A 49 -22.39 -8.59 19.32
C LEU A 49 -23.22 -7.37 18.91
N ASN A 50 -22.70 -6.17 19.16
CA ASN A 50 -23.36 -4.93 18.76
C ASN A 50 -22.77 -4.45 17.44
N LEU A 51 -23.58 -4.35 16.39
CA LEU A 51 -23.17 -3.66 15.18
C LEU A 51 -22.91 -2.19 15.54
N VAL A 52 -21.68 -1.74 15.35
CA VAL A 52 -21.29 -0.35 15.63
C VAL A 52 -20.98 0.43 14.37
N TRP A 53 -20.56 -0.22 13.29
CA TRP A 53 -20.27 0.43 12.02
C TRP A 53 -20.53 -0.49 10.82
N SER A 54 -21.01 0.08 9.73
CA SER A 54 -21.12 -0.51 8.40
C SER A 54 -21.18 0.63 7.37
N ASP A 55 -20.75 0.35 6.14
CA ASP A 55 -20.78 1.28 5.02
C ASP A 55 -22.08 1.19 4.18
N ALA A 56 -23.05 0.36 4.57
CA ALA A 56 -24.37 0.35 3.94
C ALA A 56 -25.11 1.70 4.12
N GLY A 57 -25.68 2.21 3.03
CA GLY A 57 -26.54 3.39 3.08
C GLY A 57 -27.84 3.11 3.83
N MET A 58 -28.23 3.97 4.76
CA MET A 58 -29.58 3.92 5.36
C MET A 58 -30.64 4.26 4.31
N GLU A 59 -31.74 3.49 4.29
CA GLU A 59 -32.89 3.69 3.40
C GLU A 59 -33.34 5.16 3.34
N THR A 60 -33.39 5.75 2.15
CA THR A 60 -34.24 6.91 1.91
C THR A 60 -35.56 6.42 1.32
N LYS A 61 -36.68 6.97 1.80
CA LYS A 61 -38.07 6.62 1.40
C LYS A 61 -38.39 6.85 -0.09
N SER A 62 -37.39 7.04 -0.95
CA SER A 62 -37.55 7.42 -2.37
C SER A 62 -36.95 6.43 -3.38
N GLY A 63 -36.47 5.26 -2.96
CA GLY A 63 -36.22 4.14 -3.90
C GLY A 63 -35.01 4.28 -4.82
N THR A 64 -33.92 4.90 -4.36
CA THR A 64 -32.64 4.96 -5.11
C THR A 64 -31.58 4.10 -4.40
N VAL A 65 -31.15 3.04 -5.10
CA VAL A 65 -30.02 2.09 -4.88
C VAL A 65 -29.66 1.74 -3.42
N ILE A 66 -29.92 0.49 -3.04
CA ILE A 66 -29.30 -0.17 -1.88
C ILE A 66 -27.82 -0.37 -2.22
N LYS A 67 -26.90 0.37 -1.58
CA LYS A 67 -25.49 -0.06 -1.55
C LYS A 67 -25.40 -1.14 -0.47
N GLU A 68 -25.27 -2.38 -0.90
CA GLU A 68 -25.03 -3.51 0.00
C GLU A 68 -23.70 -3.31 0.73
N ALA A 69 -23.69 -3.50 2.06
CA ALA A 69 -22.51 -3.29 2.88
C ALA A 69 -21.31 -4.06 2.30
N THR A 70 -20.14 -3.45 2.28
CA THR A 70 -18.88 -4.15 2.03
C THR A 70 -18.27 -4.71 3.31
N PHE A 71 -18.64 -4.18 4.48
CA PHE A 71 -18.22 -4.75 5.76
C PHE A 71 -19.20 -4.45 6.91
N TYR A 72 -19.01 -5.18 8.01
CA TYR A 72 -19.72 -4.97 9.27
C TYR A 72 -18.73 -5.03 10.45
N VAL A 73 -18.77 -4.03 11.34
CA VAL A 73 -17.96 -4.00 12.56
C VAL A 73 -18.85 -4.23 13.77
N PHE A 74 -18.53 -5.29 14.52
CA PHE A 74 -19.24 -5.66 15.73
C PHE A 74 -18.35 -5.48 16.97
N ASN A 75 -18.82 -4.71 17.95
CA ASN A 75 -18.23 -4.71 19.28
C ASN A 75 -18.77 -5.85 20.13
N VAL A 76 -17.94 -6.37 21.03
CA VAL A 76 -18.40 -7.34 22.03
C VAL A 76 -19.12 -6.60 23.17
N SER A 77 -20.42 -6.85 23.40
CA SER A 77 -21.24 -6.08 24.36
C SER A 77 -20.70 -6.09 25.79
N GLU A 78 -20.24 -7.24 26.27
CA GLU A 78 -19.74 -7.42 27.63
C GLU A 78 -18.24 -7.69 27.60
N GLY A 79 -17.47 -6.63 27.36
CA GLY A 79 -16.01 -6.66 27.39
C GLY A 79 -15.39 -5.76 26.34
N ASN A 80 -14.10 -5.95 26.13
CA ASN A 80 -13.37 -5.26 25.08
C ASN A 80 -13.28 -6.13 23.84
N GLY A 81 -13.09 -5.47 22.70
CA GLY A 81 -12.79 -6.11 21.42
C GLY A 81 -13.85 -5.84 20.37
N PHE A 82 -13.45 -6.07 19.13
CA PHE A 82 -14.31 -5.95 17.96
C PHE A 82 -13.96 -7.02 16.94
N ILE A 83 -14.89 -7.29 16.02
CA ILE A 83 -14.72 -8.18 14.87
C ILE A 83 -15.25 -7.44 13.64
N VAL A 84 -14.46 -7.44 12.56
CA VAL A 84 -14.81 -6.93 11.24
C VAL A 84 -15.11 -8.12 10.33
N VAL A 85 -16.33 -8.18 9.82
CA VAL A 85 -16.80 -9.24 8.92
C VAL A 85 -16.95 -8.66 7.52
N SER A 86 -16.56 -9.43 6.49
CA SER A 86 -16.79 -9.05 5.10
C SER A 86 -18.30 -8.92 4.80
N GLY A 87 -18.65 -8.10 3.82
CA GLY A 87 -20.03 -7.92 3.35
C GLY A 87 -20.43 -8.88 2.23
N ASP A 88 -19.54 -9.79 1.83
CA ASP A 88 -19.65 -10.63 0.64
C ASP A 88 -19.02 -12.00 0.92
N ASP A 89 -19.69 -13.08 0.47
CA ASP A 89 -19.23 -14.46 0.68
C ASP A 89 -18.17 -14.91 -0.33
N ASP A 90 -17.89 -14.08 -1.35
CA ASP A 90 -16.74 -14.24 -2.25
C ASP A 90 -15.42 -13.68 -1.66
N VAL A 91 -15.50 -13.06 -0.47
CA VAL A 91 -14.38 -12.43 0.26
C VAL A 91 -14.12 -13.20 1.56
N TYR A 92 -12.87 -13.24 2.02
CA TYR A 92 -12.50 -13.90 3.28
C TYR A 92 -13.37 -13.38 4.45
N PRO A 93 -13.94 -14.26 5.30
CA PRO A 93 -15.05 -13.88 6.18
C PRO A 93 -14.71 -12.84 7.25
N ILE A 94 -13.50 -12.89 7.82
CA ILE A 94 -13.08 -12.02 8.92
C ILE A 94 -11.97 -11.11 8.41
N LEU A 95 -12.25 -9.81 8.25
CA LEU A 95 -11.29 -8.84 7.72
C LEU A 95 -10.33 -8.34 8.81
N GLY A 96 -10.78 -8.36 10.06
CA GLY A 96 -9.96 -7.98 11.20
C GLY A 96 -10.66 -8.18 12.53
N TYR A 97 -9.91 -8.14 13.62
CA TYR A 97 -10.43 -8.30 14.97
C TYR A 97 -9.49 -7.72 16.03
N SER A 98 -10.02 -7.47 17.22
CA SER A 98 -9.24 -7.10 18.41
C SER A 98 -9.85 -7.72 19.65
N THR A 99 -9.00 -8.05 20.62
CA THR A 99 -9.42 -8.52 21.96
C THR A 99 -9.19 -7.47 23.04
N ARG A 100 -8.61 -6.31 22.69
CA ARG A 100 -8.05 -5.35 23.66
C ARG A 100 -8.95 -4.14 23.92
N GLN A 101 -9.44 -3.51 22.86
CA GLN A 101 -10.31 -2.32 22.93
C GLN A 101 -11.51 -2.49 22.00
N SER A 102 -12.63 -1.87 22.36
CA SER A 102 -13.81 -1.80 21.51
C SER A 102 -13.63 -0.71 20.45
N PHE A 103 -14.20 -0.92 19.27
CA PHE A 103 -14.18 0.05 18.18
C PHE A 103 -15.05 1.26 18.53
N GLN A 104 -14.57 2.49 18.31
CA GLN A 104 -15.34 3.72 18.56
C GLN A 104 -15.62 4.44 17.25
N THR A 105 -16.87 4.90 17.06
CA THR A 105 -17.34 5.48 15.79
C THR A 105 -17.61 6.97 15.82
N THR A 106 -17.54 7.60 16.99
CA THR A 106 -17.81 9.03 17.15
C THR A 106 -16.69 9.92 16.59
N SER A 107 -15.47 9.37 16.42
CA SER A 107 -14.31 10.04 15.83
C SER A 107 -13.33 8.98 15.29
N ILE A 108 -13.70 8.31 14.20
CA ILE A 108 -12.84 7.30 13.57
C ILE A 108 -11.59 8.02 13.03
N PRO A 109 -10.38 7.57 13.37
CA PRO A 109 -9.15 8.10 12.80
C PRO A 109 -9.13 8.08 11.27
N SER A 110 -8.55 9.10 10.64
CA SER A 110 -8.49 9.19 9.17
C SER A 110 -7.77 7.99 8.53
N ASN A 111 -6.67 7.52 9.14
CA ASN A 111 -5.95 6.33 8.68
C ASN A 111 -6.76 5.03 8.80
N VAL A 112 -7.55 4.87 9.89
CA VAL A 112 -8.49 3.74 10.02
C VAL A 112 -9.58 3.85 8.96
N LYS A 113 -10.12 5.05 8.71
CA LYS A 113 -11.15 5.26 7.69
C LYS A 113 -10.64 4.88 6.30
N ALA A 114 -9.45 5.35 5.92
CA ALA A 114 -8.83 5.03 4.64
C ALA A 114 -8.56 3.53 4.46
N TRP A 115 -8.16 2.83 5.52
CA TRP A 115 -7.99 1.38 5.47
C TRP A 115 -9.28 0.64 5.10
N PHE A 116 -10.40 1.03 5.72
CA PHE A 116 -11.71 0.45 5.43
C PHE A 116 -12.30 0.91 4.09
N GLU A 117 -11.95 2.10 3.61
CA GLU A 117 -12.22 2.52 2.23
C GLU A 117 -11.50 1.59 1.23
N GLY A 118 -10.27 1.16 1.56
CA GLY A 118 -9.54 0.15 0.80
C GLY A 118 -10.25 -1.20 0.71
N TYR A 119 -10.73 -1.72 1.84
CA TYR A 119 -11.58 -2.92 1.82
C TYR A 119 -12.84 -2.70 0.98
N GLN A 120 -13.47 -1.54 1.09
CA GLN A 120 -14.65 -1.24 0.29
C GLN A 120 -14.36 -1.29 -1.22
N GLN A 121 -13.23 -0.73 -1.67
CA GLN A 121 -12.85 -0.74 -3.09
C GLN A 121 -12.62 -2.18 -3.60
N GLN A 122 -11.83 -2.97 -2.87
CA GLN A 122 -11.50 -4.35 -3.27
C GLN A 122 -12.75 -5.24 -3.32
N ILE A 123 -13.64 -5.12 -2.34
CA ILE A 123 -14.88 -5.90 -2.28
C ILE A 123 -15.83 -5.49 -3.42
N ASN A 124 -15.93 -4.19 -3.73
CA ASN A 124 -16.74 -3.74 -4.87
C ASN A 124 -16.13 -4.21 -6.20
N TRP A 125 -14.80 -4.21 -6.34
CA TRP A 125 -14.16 -4.77 -7.52
C TRP A 125 -14.45 -6.28 -7.66
N ILE A 126 -14.39 -7.06 -6.58
CA ILE A 126 -14.75 -8.50 -6.61
C ILE A 126 -16.19 -8.68 -7.10
N ARG A 127 -17.14 -7.85 -6.64
CA ARG A 127 -18.54 -7.88 -7.08
C ARG A 127 -18.72 -7.57 -8.55
N GLU A 128 -17.94 -6.61 -9.07
CA GLU A 128 -18.00 -6.16 -10.46
C GLU A 128 -17.30 -7.13 -11.42
N ALA A 129 -16.06 -7.50 -11.11
CA ALA A 129 -15.21 -8.36 -11.93
C ALA A 129 -15.60 -9.85 -11.83
N LYS A 130 -16.22 -10.26 -10.72
CA LYS A 130 -16.63 -11.64 -10.42
C LYS A 130 -15.52 -12.65 -10.68
N PRO A 131 -14.32 -12.45 -10.11
CA PRO A 131 -13.23 -13.39 -10.31
C PRO A 131 -13.58 -14.74 -9.66
N ALA A 132 -12.87 -15.79 -10.04
CA ALA A 132 -13.05 -17.10 -9.40
C ALA A 132 -12.68 -17.01 -7.91
N VAL A 133 -13.64 -17.29 -7.03
CA VAL A 133 -13.42 -17.32 -5.58
C VAL A 133 -12.40 -18.41 -5.22
N SER A 134 -11.38 -18.04 -4.44
CA SER A 134 -10.33 -18.97 -4.05
C SER A 134 -10.87 -20.13 -3.20
N PRO A 135 -10.23 -21.32 -3.28
CA PRO A 135 -10.52 -22.43 -2.37
C PRO A 135 -10.39 -22.03 -0.90
N ALA A 136 -9.37 -21.22 -0.56
CA ALA A 136 -9.12 -20.74 0.80
C ALA A 136 -10.31 -19.96 1.38
N THR A 137 -10.91 -19.05 0.60
CA THR A 137 -12.09 -18.28 1.03
C THR A 137 -13.30 -19.19 1.27
N LYS A 138 -13.58 -20.14 0.37
CA LYS A 138 -14.69 -21.10 0.52
C LYS A 138 -14.51 -21.99 1.75
N ASP A 139 -13.29 -22.48 1.96
CA ASP A 139 -12.95 -23.31 3.10
C ASP A 139 -13.07 -22.53 4.41
N ALA A 140 -12.66 -21.25 4.43
CA ALA A 140 -12.79 -20.38 5.58
C ALA A 140 -14.26 -20.14 5.97
N TRP A 141 -15.13 -19.84 5.00
CA TRP A 141 -16.58 -19.74 5.25
C TRP A 141 -17.16 -21.05 5.78
N THR A 142 -16.83 -22.18 5.15
CA THR A 142 -17.31 -23.50 5.56
C THR A 142 -16.82 -23.88 6.97
N ALA A 143 -15.58 -23.56 7.31
CA ALA A 143 -15.03 -23.75 8.65
C ALA A 143 -15.73 -22.83 9.67
N LEU A 144 -15.96 -21.57 9.31
CA LEU A 144 -16.62 -20.60 10.18
C LEU A 144 -18.06 -21.00 10.49
N GLU A 145 -18.80 -21.50 9.50
CA GLU A 145 -20.17 -22.00 9.69
C GLU A 145 -20.27 -23.17 10.66
N ARG A 146 -19.25 -24.05 10.63
CA ARG A 146 -19.12 -25.18 11.56
C ARG A 146 -18.62 -24.77 12.95
N GLY A 147 -18.07 -23.57 13.10
CA GLY A 147 -17.40 -23.13 14.31
C GLY A 147 -15.97 -23.66 14.45
N ASP A 148 -15.38 -24.10 13.33
CA ASP A 148 -14.05 -24.72 13.25
C ASP A 148 -12.98 -23.76 12.68
N LEU A 149 -13.35 -22.52 12.35
CA LEU A 149 -12.37 -21.49 11.96
C LEU A 149 -11.60 -21.05 13.22
N LEU A 150 -10.41 -21.64 13.39
CA LEU A 150 -9.52 -21.44 14.53
C LEU A 150 -8.26 -20.70 14.10
N LEU A 151 -7.95 -19.62 14.80
CA LEU A 151 -6.70 -18.91 14.73
C LEU A 151 -5.60 -19.82 15.26
N LYS A 152 -4.50 -19.88 14.52
CA LYS A 152 -3.28 -20.57 14.95
C LYS A 152 -2.69 -19.81 16.13
N SER A 153 -2.19 -20.57 17.12
CA SER A 153 -1.65 -20.01 18.36
C SER A 153 -0.31 -19.28 18.20
N GLN A 154 0.32 -19.37 17.02
CA GLN A 154 1.57 -18.68 16.73
C GLN A 154 1.28 -17.23 16.34
N SER A 155 1.76 -16.31 17.16
CA SER A 155 1.72 -14.87 16.91
C SER A 155 2.97 -14.22 17.49
N ASN A 156 3.51 -13.24 16.78
CA ASN A 156 4.53 -12.35 17.31
C ASN A 156 3.91 -10.95 17.44
N LEU A 157 4.02 -10.33 18.60
CA LEU A 157 3.45 -9.01 18.87
C LEU A 157 4.42 -8.23 19.75
N LEU A 158 4.98 -7.17 19.18
CA LEU A 158 5.89 -6.26 19.84
C LEU A 158 5.09 -5.28 20.71
N ASN A 159 5.64 -4.94 21.87
CA ASN A 159 4.98 -4.05 22.83
C ASN A 159 5.29 -2.58 22.48
N THR A 160 4.55 -1.99 21.55
CA THR A 160 4.71 -0.59 21.14
C THR A 160 3.87 0.38 21.98
N ALA A 161 4.23 1.66 21.94
CA ALA A 161 3.52 2.70 22.68
C ALA A 161 2.13 3.01 22.08
N LEU A 162 1.16 3.26 22.95
CA LEU A 162 -0.19 3.72 22.61
C LEU A 162 -0.23 5.25 22.56
N TRP A 163 0.55 5.83 21.65
CA TRP A 163 0.64 7.28 21.48
C TRP A 163 -0.42 7.82 20.51
N ASN A 164 -0.61 9.13 20.52
CA ASN A 164 -1.66 9.84 19.77
C ASN A 164 -1.07 11.12 19.13
N GLN A 165 -1.88 11.87 18.38
CA GLN A 165 -1.46 13.07 17.67
C GLN A 165 -1.82 14.39 18.38
N THR A 166 -2.65 14.33 19.43
CA THR A 166 -3.11 15.51 20.18
C THR A 166 -2.38 15.65 21.52
N ALA A 167 -2.82 16.53 22.41
CA ALA A 167 -2.12 16.74 23.68
C ALA A 167 -1.94 15.43 24.49
N PRO A 168 -0.76 15.21 25.13
CA PRO A 168 0.37 16.12 25.21
C PRO A 168 1.36 16.05 24.02
N TYR A 169 1.16 15.12 23.09
CA TYR A 169 2.09 14.81 21.99
C TYR A 169 2.37 16.01 21.08
N ASN A 170 1.37 16.86 20.82
CA ASN A 170 1.51 18.04 19.96
C ASN A 170 1.79 19.35 20.70
N ASN A 171 2.21 19.33 21.96
CA ASN A 171 2.38 20.55 22.75
C ASN A 171 3.36 21.56 22.09
N LEU A 172 4.36 21.07 21.37
CA LEU A 172 5.36 21.87 20.65
C LEU A 172 5.03 22.11 19.18
N CYS A 173 3.98 21.47 18.63
CA CYS A 173 3.54 21.72 17.25
C CYS A 173 3.06 23.17 17.09
N PRO A 174 3.10 23.73 15.87
CA PRO A 174 2.65 25.09 15.62
C PRO A 174 1.15 25.26 15.86
N THR A 175 0.76 26.51 16.10
CA THR A 175 -0.65 26.92 16.23
C THR A 175 -1.04 27.70 14.99
N VAL A 176 -2.08 27.25 14.30
CA VAL A 176 -2.64 27.88 13.09
C VAL A 176 -4.05 28.31 13.41
N SER A 177 -4.39 29.58 13.14
CA SER A 177 -5.73 30.15 13.41
C SER A 177 -6.25 29.96 14.84
N GLY A 178 -5.35 29.88 15.82
CA GLY A 178 -5.70 29.67 17.23
C GLY A 178 -5.83 28.21 17.66
N GLU A 179 -5.68 27.26 16.73
CA GLU A 179 -5.77 25.83 16.99
C GLU A 179 -4.39 25.18 16.93
N LYS A 180 -4.11 24.28 17.89
CA LYS A 180 -2.86 23.52 17.91
C LYS A 180 -2.95 22.41 16.85
N THR A 181 -2.03 22.42 15.91
CA THR A 181 -1.97 21.38 14.86
C THR A 181 -1.64 20.02 15.47
N PRO A 182 -2.15 18.90 14.93
CA PRO A 182 -1.74 17.56 15.33
C PRO A 182 -0.27 17.31 14.94
N THR A 183 0.37 16.34 15.59
CA THR A 183 1.75 15.92 15.26
C THR A 183 1.90 15.42 13.83
N GLY A 184 0.85 14.80 13.28
CA GLY A 184 0.87 14.09 12.00
C GLY A 184 1.10 12.60 12.17
N CYS A 185 0.47 11.80 11.30
CA CYS A 185 0.51 10.33 11.39
C CYS A 185 1.93 9.78 11.20
N VAL A 186 2.71 10.35 10.28
CA VAL A 186 4.12 9.99 10.04
C VAL A 186 4.96 10.21 11.29
N ALA A 187 4.94 11.42 11.86
CA ALA A 187 5.72 11.72 13.07
C ALA A 187 5.31 10.82 14.24
N THR A 188 4.02 10.52 14.38
CA THR A 188 3.51 9.65 15.43
C THR A 188 3.99 8.21 15.27
N ALA A 189 3.92 7.66 14.05
CA ALA A 189 4.39 6.31 13.77
C ALA A 189 5.91 6.18 14.00
N LEU A 190 6.70 7.14 13.50
CA LEU A 190 8.14 7.21 13.77
C LEU A 190 8.44 7.24 15.26
N ALA A 191 7.78 8.13 16.01
CA ALA A 191 7.99 8.30 17.44
C ALA A 191 7.66 7.02 18.22
N ILE A 192 6.59 6.29 17.85
CA ILE A 192 6.22 5.00 18.45
C ILE A 192 7.34 3.96 18.22
N VAL A 193 7.88 3.87 17.00
CA VAL A 193 8.96 2.91 16.70
C VAL A 193 10.28 3.32 17.38
N MET A 194 10.62 4.61 17.38
CA MET A 194 11.79 5.13 18.11
C MET A 194 11.68 4.86 19.61
N ARG A 195 10.47 4.99 20.18
CA ARG A 195 10.21 4.64 21.57
C ARG A 195 10.38 3.16 21.85
N TYR A 196 9.98 2.29 20.93
CA TYR A 196 10.19 0.85 21.05
C TYR A 196 11.68 0.50 21.11
N HIS A 197 12.51 1.14 20.28
CA HIS A 197 13.96 0.92 20.27
C HIS A 197 14.72 1.68 21.36
N GLU A 198 14.08 2.67 22.01
CA GLU A 198 14.72 3.64 22.90
C GLU A 198 15.98 4.24 22.24
N TRP A 199 15.79 4.74 21.01
CA TRP A 199 16.88 5.21 20.15
C TRP A 199 16.47 6.42 19.29
N PRO A 200 17.33 7.44 19.17
CA PRO A 200 18.70 7.55 19.70
C PRO A 200 18.79 8.05 21.15
N ASP A 201 19.98 8.02 21.75
CA ASP A 201 20.26 8.72 23.01
C ASP A 201 20.24 10.25 22.82
N VAL A 202 20.81 10.70 21.71
CA VAL A 202 20.81 12.07 21.20
C VAL A 202 20.91 12.00 19.67
N GLY A 203 20.19 12.85 18.96
CA GLY A 203 20.34 12.98 17.50
C GLY A 203 21.58 13.80 17.11
N GLU A 204 21.62 14.24 15.85
CA GLU A 204 22.69 15.06 15.32
C GLU A 204 22.23 16.07 14.27
N GLY A 205 22.98 17.15 14.12
CA GLY A 205 22.68 18.20 13.15
C GLY A 205 21.44 19.03 13.47
N SER A 206 20.95 19.71 12.44
CA SER A 206 19.77 20.59 12.50
C SER A 206 19.10 20.61 11.14
N HIS A 207 17.79 20.88 11.12
CA HIS A 207 17.03 21.05 9.89
C HIS A 207 16.08 22.24 9.99
N SER A 208 15.79 22.86 8.84
CA SER A 208 14.85 23.97 8.73
C SER A 208 14.22 24.02 7.36
N TYR A 209 12.92 24.29 7.31
CA TYR A 209 12.13 24.38 6.09
C TYR A 209 10.97 25.34 6.29
N THR A 210 10.19 25.58 5.23
CA THR A 210 8.95 26.33 5.29
C THR A 210 7.82 25.41 4.85
N THR A 211 6.77 25.30 5.67
CA THR A 211 5.60 24.45 5.35
C THR A 211 4.89 24.97 4.10
N GLN A 212 4.28 24.09 3.33
CA GLN A 212 3.71 24.42 2.03
C GLN A 212 2.34 25.10 2.14
N THR A 213 1.49 24.64 3.06
CA THR A 213 0.10 25.13 3.12
C THR A 213 0.00 26.49 3.81
N TYR A 214 0.67 26.64 4.95
CA TYR A 214 0.59 27.85 5.78
C TYR A 214 1.86 28.71 5.77
N GLN A 215 2.87 28.34 4.97
CA GLN A 215 4.14 29.08 4.86
C GLN A 215 4.82 29.33 6.21
N LEU A 216 4.76 28.35 7.11
CA LEU A 216 5.31 28.45 8.46
C LEU A 216 6.81 28.11 8.42
N PRO A 217 7.71 29.00 8.89
CA PRO A 217 9.11 28.63 9.04
C PRO A 217 9.28 27.75 10.27
N LEU A 218 9.80 26.54 10.08
CA LEU A 218 10.03 25.56 11.14
C LEU A 218 11.50 25.14 11.17
N SER A 219 11.99 24.81 12.36
CA SER A 219 13.34 24.31 12.56
C SER A 219 13.48 23.50 13.86
N ALA A 220 14.49 22.64 13.88
CA ALA A 220 14.91 21.87 15.03
C ALA A 220 16.43 21.64 14.99
N THR A 221 17.04 21.52 16.17
CA THR A 221 18.40 20.99 16.34
C THR A 221 18.27 19.70 17.11
N PHE A 222 18.85 18.62 16.59
CA PHE A 222 18.59 17.27 17.10
C PHE A 222 19.58 16.85 18.19
N ASN A 223 20.24 17.81 18.84
CA ASN A 223 21.21 17.56 19.92
C ASN A 223 20.54 17.43 21.31
N THR A 224 19.23 17.23 21.36
CA THR A 224 18.48 16.99 22.59
C THR A 224 18.67 15.55 23.05
N ASN A 225 18.99 15.36 24.33
CA ASN A 225 19.01 14.01 24.93
C ASN A 225 17.58 13.50 25.08
N TYR A 226 17.27 12.35 24.47
CA TYR A 226 15.96 11.72 24.60
C TYR A 226 15.91 10.88 25.88
N ASP A 227 15.14 11.35 26.86
CA ASP A 227 14.91 10.66 28.13
C ASP A 227 13.78 9.64 27.99
N TRP A 228 14.12 8.48 27.43
CA TRP A 228 13.19 7.38 27.17
C TRP A 228 12.49 6.83 28.42
N ILE A 229 13.13 6.94 29.59
CA ILE A 229 12.56 6.51 30.87
C ILE A 229 11.33 7.36 31.21
N ASN A 230 11.41 8.67 30.97
CA ASN A 230 10.30 9.61 31.14
C ASN A 230 9.48 9.79 29.85
N MET A 231 9.35 8.73 29.06
CA MET A 231 8.39 8.64 27.96
C MET A 231 7.56 7.36 28.14
N PRO A 232 6.52 7.32 28.98
CA PRO A 232 5.73 6.11 29.19
C PRO A 232 5.04 5.62 27.90
N LEU A 233 4.73 4.32 27.84
CA LEU A 233 4.05 3.70 26.69
C LEU A 233 2.60 4.19 26.51
N SER A 234 2.04 4.91 27.47
CA SER A 234 0.69 5.49 27.36
C SER A 234 0.58 6.73 28.24
N TYR A 235 -0.05 7.79 27.71
CA TYR A 235 -0.34 9.01 28.46
C TYR A 235 -1.82 9.07 28.80
N VAL A 236 -2.15 8.99 30.09
CA VAL A 236 -3.50 9.17 30.60
C VAL A 236 -3.65 10.59 31.14
N SER A 237 -4.68 11.31 30.68
CA SER A 237 -4.92 12.70 31.08
C SER A 237 -4.94 12.85 32.61
N GLY A 238 -4.16 13.80 33.13
CA GLY A 238 -4.02 14.05 34.57
C GLY A 238 -3.18 13.02 35.33
N GLN A 239 -2.52 12.07 34.67
CA GLN A 239 -1.66 11.05 35.29
C GLN A 239 -0.20 11.12 34.83
N TYR A 240 0.14 12.02 33.90
CA TYR A 240 1.51 12.27 33.47
C TYR A 240 2.02 13.60 34.04
N THR A 241 3.34 13.70 34.20
CA THR A 241 4.06 14.89 34.64
C THR A 241 4.35 15.85 33.48
N ASP A 242 4.63 17.11 33.79
CA ASP A 242 5.05 18.09 32.78
C ASP A 242 6.34 17.67 32.06
N GLN A 243 7.24 16.96 32.76
CA GLN A 243 8.48 16.43 32.18
C GLN A 243 8.17 15.35 31.14
N GLU A 244 7.31 14.38 31.47
CA GLU A 244 6.91 13.33 30.52
C GLU A 244 6.20 13.92 29.29
N ALA A 245 5.36 14.94 29.50
CA ALA A 245 4.68 15.65 28.41
C ALA A 245 5.67 16.41 27.51
N SER A 246 6.65 17.11 28.10
CA SER A 246 7.68 17.83 27.34
C SER A 246 8.58 16.88 26.54
N ASN A 247 8.95 15.74 27.12
CA ASN A 247 9.83 14.77 26.46
C ASN A 247 9.19 14.21 25.19
N VAL A 248 7.94 13.73 25.29
CA VAL A 248 7.26 13.19 24.10
C VAL A 248 6.92 14.25 23.08
N ALA A 249 6.55 15.47 23.50
CA ALA A 249 6.29 16.56 22.58
C ALA A 249 7.55 17.01 21.82
N THR A 250 8.72 16.91 22.46
CA THR A 250 10.02 17.18 21.82
C THR A 250 10.32 16.14 20.75
N LEU A 251 10.21 14.85 21.07
CA LEU A 251 10.39 13.78 20.11
C LEU A 251 9.42 13.90 18.92
N MET A 252 8.14 14.17 19.19
CA MET A 252 7.11 14.33 18.15
C MET A 252 7.40 15.52 17.23
N TYR A 253 7.80 16.66 17.80
CA TYR A 253 8.14 17.84 17.01
C TYR A 253 9.41 17.60 16.18
N ASP A 254 10.43 16.97 16.74
CA ASP A 254 11.66 16.60 16.02
C ASP A 254 11.36 15.64 14.86
N CYS A 255 10.50 14.63 15.09
CA CYS A 255 10.04 13.72 14.04
C CYS A 255 9.29 14.47 12.94
N GLY A 256 8.45 15.45 13.29
CA GLY A 256 7.76 16.28 12.31
C GLY A 256 8.70 17.19 11.53
N VAL A 257 9.68 17.83 12.20
CA VAL A 257 10.63 18.72 11.52
C VAL A 257 11.55 17.93 10.59
N MET A 258 12.13 16.81 11.02
CA MET A 258 13.03 16.02 10.17
C MET A 258 12.35 15.40 8.93
N SER A 259 11.01 15.37 8.93
CA SER A 259 10.19 14.79 7.86
C SER A 259 9.55 15.85 6.95
N ASP A 260 9.87 17.14 7.12
CA ASP A 260 9.22 18.26 6.41
C ASP A 260 7.68 18.31 6.56
N MET A 261 7.17 18.06 7.76
CA MET A 261 5.74 18.06 8.08
C MET A 261 4.99 19.34 7.68
N ASP A 262 4.00 19.23 6.79
CA ASP A 262 3.07 20.31 6.50
C ASP A 262 1.97 20.35 7.57
N TYR A 263 2.20 21.14 8.61
CA TYR A 263 1.28 21.27 9.75
C TYR A 263 0.02 22.08 9.39
N ALA A 264 -1.15 21.48 9.60
CA ALA A 264 -2.45 22.14 9.45
C ALA A 264 -3.43 21.72 10.57
N PRO A 265 -4.43 22.53 10.94
CA PRO A 265 -5.36 22.20 12.03
C PRO A 265 -6.10 20.86 11.84
N ASP A 266 -6.52 20.57 10.61
CA ASP A 266 -7.33 19.39 10.30
C ASP A 266 -6.49 18.11 10.17
N ASN A 267 -5.30 18.21 9.56
CA ASN A 267 -4.41 17.08 9.33
C ASN A 267 -2.98 17.57 9.04
N SER A 268 -1.97 16.95 9.67
CA SER A 268 -0.56 17.23 9.38
C SER A 268 0.05 16.05 8.62
N GLY A 269 0.71 16.31 7.48
CA GLY A 269 1.25 15.28 6.58
C GLY A 269 2.73 15.47 6.26
N ALA A 270 3.43 14.37 6.00
CA ALA A 270 4.82 14.34 5.57
C ALA A 270 5.06 13.18 4.61
N LEU A 271 6.12 13.23 3.81
CA LEU A 271 6.48 12.13 2.91
C LEU A 271 7.25 11.04 3.67
N THR A 272 6.89 9.77 3.45
CA THR A 272 7.57 8.62 4.06
C THR A 272 9.07 8.59 3.72
N ILE A 273 9.44 8.95 2.48
CA ILE A 273 10.85 9.00 2.06
C ILE A 273 11.65 10.08 2.80
N THR A 274 11.06 11.26 3.01
CA THR A 274 11.71 12.36 3.73
C THR A 274 11.89 11.98 5.21
N ALA A 275 10.87 11.36 5.80
CA ALA A 275 10.95 10.77 7.13
C ALA A 275 12.07 9.73 7.27
N ALA A 276 12.17 8.81 6.30
CA ALA A 276 13.23 7.80 6.24
C ALA A 276 14.63 8.42 6.14
N GLN A 277 14.80 9.44 5.29
CA GLN A 277 16.04 10.20 5.21
C GLN A 277 16.36 10.93 6.52
N GLY A 278 15.34 11.51 7.18
CA GLY A 278 15.50 12.17 8.48
C GLY A 278 16.01 11.22 9.58
N LEU A 279 15.51 9.98 9.60
CA LEU A 279 15.99 8.96 10.54
C LEU A 279 17.50 8.68 10.37
N VAL A 280 17.97 8.58 9.13
CA VAL A 280 19.39 8.33 8.81
C VAL A 280 20.24 9.58 9.09
N ASN A 281 19.78 10.76 8.65
CA ASN A 281 20.56 12.00 8.68
C ASN A 281 20.67 12.62 10.08
N TYR A 282 19.65 12.42 10.93
CA TYR A 282 19.53 13.14 12.20
C TYR A 282 19.33 12.24 13.42
N MET A 283 18.84 11.01 13.24
CA MET A 283 18.46 10.13 14.36
C MET A 283 19.32 8.87 14.49
N LYS A 284 20.47 8.82 13.80
CA LYS A 284 21.44 7.72 13.87
C LYS A 284 20.84 6.34 13.54
N TYR A 285 19.84 6.28 12.66
CA TYR A 285 19.36 5.02 12.11
C TYR A 285 20.26 4.56 10.97
N ASP A 286 20.25 3.25 10.73
CA ASP A 286 21.14 2.61 9.78
C ASP A 286 20.82 2.96 8.32
N LYS A 287 21.87 3.10 7.50
CA LYS A 287 21.76 3.42 6.06
C LYS A 287 21.10 2.31 5.24
N SER A 288 21.11 1.08 5.75
CA SER A 288 20.43 -0.05 5.10
C SER A 288 18.90 0.01 5.20
N LEU A 289 18.34 0.99 5.92
CA LEU A 289 16.92 1.29 5.92
C LEU A 289 16.40 1.52 4.50
N GLN A 290 15.22 0.98 4.22
CA GLN A 290 14.56 1.10 2.91
C GLN A 290 13.12 1.58 3.06
N VAL A 291 12.64 2.28 2.04
CA VAL A 291 11.20 2.55 1.85
C VAL A 291 10.74 1.67 0.69
N LEU A 292 9.93 0.66 1.01
CA LEU A 292 9.40 -0.26 0.02
C LEU A 292 8.01 0.18 -0.42
N LEU A 293 7.69 0.02 -1.69
CA LEU A 293 6.35 0.19 -2.24
C LEU A 293 5.73 -1.20 -2.48
N ARG A 294 4.55 -1.47 -1.92
CA ARG A 294 3.87 -2.78 -2.02
C ARG A 294 3.70 -3.23 -3.48
N GLU A 295 3.52 -2.28 -4.39
CA GLU A 295 3.32 -2.53 -5.82
C GLU A 295 4.51 -3.22 -6.52
N LEU A 296 5.72 -3.16 -5.94
CA LEU A 296 6.94 -3.76 -6.52
C LEU A 296 7.24 -5.17 -5.99
N TYR A 297 6.36 -5.74 -5.17
CA TYR A 297 6.57 -7.03 -4.51
C TYR A 297 5.39 -7.96 -4.77
N THR A 298 5.68 -9.26 -4.83
CA THR A 298 4.63 -10.28 -4.73
C THR A 298 4.07 -10.31 -3.30
N GLU A 299 2.91 -10.95 -3.12
CA GLU A 299 2.33 -11.12 -1.78
C GLU A 299 3.27 -11.90 -0.86
N ASP A 300 3.81 -13.02 -1.33
CA ASP A 300 4.72 -13.86 -0.53
C ASP A 300 5.99 -13.12 -0.11
N GLU A 301 6.62 -12.36 -1.02
CA GLU A 301 7.78 -11.53 -0.67
C GLU A 301 7.42 -10.46 0.36
N TRP A 302 6.29 -9.76 0.17
CA TRP A 302 5.87 -8.71 1.08
C TRP A 302 5.59 -9.27 2.48
N ASP A 303 4.87 -10.38 2.55
CA ASP A 303 4.55 -11.09 3.78
C ASP A 303 5.82 -11.53 4.51
N GLU A 304 6.78 -12.12 3.80
CA GLU A 304 8.07 -12.54 4.34
C GLU A 304 8.86 -11.36 4.91
N ILE A 305 8.94 -10.25 4.18
CA ILE A 305 9.62 -9.03 4.63
C ILE A 305 8.98 -8.51 5.92
N MET A 306 7.65 -8.35 5.95
CA MET A 306 6.94 -7.83 7.13
C MET A 306 7.13 -8.74 8.35
N LYS A 307 7.01 -10.06 8.17
CA LYS A 307 7.21 -11.04 9.25
C LYS A 307 8.65 -11.05 9.75
N ASN A 308 9.63 -10.97 8.84
CA ASN A 308 11.05 -10.92 9.19
C ASN A 308 11.40 -9.66 9.99
N GLU A 309 10.81 -8.50 9.69
CA GLU A 309 10.99 -7.30 10.51
C GLU A 309 10.51 -7.54 11.95
N ILE A 310 9.30 -8.06 12.11
CA ILE A 310 8.72 -8.36 13.43
C ILE A 310 9.53 -9.42 14.20
N ASP A 311 9.97 -10.49 13.53
CA ASP A 311 10.77 -11.57 14.14
C ASP A 311 12.15 -11.09 14.58
N ASN A 312 12.67 -10.03 13.96
CA ASN A 312 13.89 -9.36 14.38
C ASN A 312 13.65 -8.16 15.30
N ASN A 313 12.47 -8.06 15.93
CA ASN A 313 12.11 -6.99 16.85
C ASN A 313 12.20 -5.59 16.20
N ARG A 314 11.76 -5.44 14.95
CA ARG A 314 11.68 -4.16 14.25
C ARG A 314 10.22 -3.89 13.89
N PRO A 315 9.47 -3.09 14.67
CA PRO A 315 8.16 -2.63 14.25
C PRO A 315 8.29 -1.83 12.95
N VAL A 316 7.35 -2.03 12.02
CA VAL A 316 7.38 -1.45 10.69
C VAL A 316 6.53 -0.19 10.67
N VAL A 317 7.11 0.92 10.20
CA VAL A 317 6.32 2.12 9.90
C VAL A 317 5.65 1.87 8.57
N TYR A 318 4.35 1.62 8.59
CA TYR A 318 3.56 1.15 7.45
C TYR A 318 2.52 2.20 7.07
N GLY A 319 2.25 2.36 5.79
CA GLY A 319 1.27 3.33 5.33
C GLY A 319 0.60 2.92 4.03
N GLY A 320 -0.38 3.74 3.67
CA GLY A 320 -1.13 3.65 2.42
C GLY A 320 -1.71 5.01 2.07
N GLU A 321 -2.24 5.09 0.86
CA GLU A 321 -2.98 6.26 0.38
C GLU A 321 -4.42 5.83 0.08
N ASN A 322 -5.38 6.73 0.30
CA ASN A 322 -6.74 6.53 -0.19
C ASN A 322 -6.90 7.08 -1.63
N ASP A 323 -8.08 6.93 -2.23
CA ASP A 323 -8.38 7.48 -3.57
C ASP A 323 -8.21 9.00 -3.67
N GLN A 324 -8.26 9.69 -2.54
CA GLN A 324 -8.03 11.14 -2.44
C GLN A 324 -6.55 11.49 -2.28
N LYS A 325 -5.67 10.48 -2.29
CA LYS A 325 -4.22 10.54 -2.10
C LYS A 325 -3.82 11.18 -0.77
N GLU A 326 -4.67 11.01 0.24
CA GLU A 326 -4.33 11.32 1.61
C GLU A 326 -3.47 10.19 2.17
N GLY A 327 -2.19 10.47 2.38
CA GLY A 327 -1.26 9.53 2.98
C GLY A 327 -1.57 9.27 4.45
N HIS A 328 -1.51 8.01 4.84
CA HIS A 328 -1.81 7.55 6.19
C HIS A 328 -0.73 6.60 6.68
N GLN A 329 -0.03 6.98 7.76
CA GLN A 329 0.95 6.14 8.41
C GLN A 329 0.42 5.55 9.73
N PHE A 330 0.87 4.35 10.03
CA PHE A 330 0.62 3.60 11.25
C PHE A 330 1.82 2.67 11.52
N VAL A 331 1.75 1.88 12.59
CA VAL A 331 2.79 0.92 12.96
C VAL A 331 2.24 -0.49 12.83
N LEU A 332 2.89 -1.31 12.01
CA LEU A 332 2.71 -2.76 12.00
C LEU A 332 3.70 -3.33 13.02
N ASP A 333 3.19 -3.88 14.12
CA ASP A 333 4.00 -4.33 15.26
C ASP A 333 3.75 -5.79 15.64
N GLY A 334 3.00 -6.53 14.82
CA GLY A 334 2.80 -7.95 15.02
C GLY A 334 2.15 -8.65 13.86
N TYR A 335 2.12 -9.98 13.93
CA TYR A 335 1.38 -10.83 13.02
C TYR A 335 0.91 -12.11 13.73
N ASN A 336 -0.02 -12.83 13.12
CA ASN A 336 -0.37 -14.20 13.49
C ASN A 336 -0.14 -15.16 12.31
N ALA A 337 -0.13 -16.47 12.56
CA ALA A 337 0.13 -17.49 11.54
C ALA A 337 -1.02 -17.70 10.53
N ASP A 338 -2.06 -16.87 10.58
CA ASP A 338 -3.16 -16.81 9.60
C ASP A 338 -3.10 -15.51 8.78
N ASN A 339 -1.91 -14.90 8.68
CA ASN A 339 -1.61 -13.70 7.89
C ASN A 339 -2.44 -12.45 8.27
N TYR A 340 -2.90 -12.38 9.53
CA TYR A 340 -3.33 -11.10 10.08
C TYR A 340 -2.15 -10.36 10.68
N TYR A 341 -2.11 -9.05 10.43
CA TYR A 341 -1.10 -8.14 10.93
C TYR A 341 -1.69 -7.26 12.03
N HIS A 342 -1.01 -7.15 13.16
CA HIS A 342 -1.42 -6.25 14.22
C HIS A 342 -1.00 -4.83 13.86
N ILE A 343 -1.99 -3.93 13.82
CA ILE A 343 -1.82 -2.53 13.48
C ILE A 343 -2.05 -1.67 14.71
N ASN A 344 -1.06 -0.83 15.01
CA ASN A 344 -1.17 0.29 15.92
C ASN A 344 -1.35 1.59 15.10
N TRP A 345 -2.56 2.15 15.14
CA TRP A 345 -2.93 3.29 14.30
C TRP A 345 -2.32 4.62 14.76
N GLY A 346 -1.68 4.68 15.93
CA GLY A 346 -1.18 5.95 16.49
C GLY A 346 -2.31 6.86 17.00
N TRP A 347 -3.39 6.27 17.52
CA TRP A 347 -4.55 6.99 18.08
C TRP A 347 -4.89 6.54 19.51
N GLY A 348 -3.87 6.38 20.35
CA GLY A 348 -4.04 6.04 21.77
C GLY A 348 -4.59 4.62 22.02
N GLY A 349 -4.42 3.71 21.06
CA GLY A 349 -4.94 2.35 21.09
C GLY A 349 -6.30 2.16 20.40
N LEU A 350 -6.94 3.25 19.98
CA LEU A 350 -8.22 3.19 19.30
C LEU A 350 -8.11 2.36 18.01
N ALA A 351 -9.03 1.39 17.86
CA ALA A 351 -9.11 0.45 16.74
C ALA A 351 -7.87 -0.44 16.52
N ASN A 352 -6.87 -0.44 17.42
CA ASN A 352 -5.72 -1.34 17.31
C ASN A 352 -6.19 -2.79 17.33
N GLY A 353 -5.65 -3.59 16.42
CA GLY A 353 -6.11 -4.96 16.20
C GLY A 353 -5.38 -5.65 15.06
N TYR A 354 -5.76 -6.90 14.82
CA TYR A 354 -5.28 -7.74 13.73
C TYR A 354 -6.15 -7.52 12.49
N PHE A 355 -5.52 -7.22 11.35
CA PHE A 355 -6.20 -6.92 10.08
C PHE A 355 -5.52 -7.68 8.93
N LEU A 356 -6.29 -8.04 7.91
CA LEU A 356 -5.71 -8.49 6.63
C LEU A 356 -5.14 -7.29 5.87
N LEU A 357 -3.93 -7.39 5.30
CA LEU A 357 -3.37 -6.30 4.49
C LEU A 357 -4.09 -6.10 3.15
N ASP A 358 -4.72 -7.16 2.64
CA ASP A 358 -5.49 -7.23 1.40
C ASP A 358 -6.63 -8.25 1.57
N VAL A 359 -7.74 -8.09 0.85
CA VAL A 359 -8.87 -9.03 0.82
C VAL A 359 -9.02 -9.75 -0.52
N LEU A 360 -8.18 -9.41 -1.51
CA LEU A 360 -8.04 -10.09 -2.79
C LEU A 360 -7.29 -11.42 -2.62
N ASN A 361 -7.51 -12.38 -3.51
CA ASN A 361 -6.87 -13.70 -3.37
C ASN A 361 -5.42 -13.70 -3.93
N PRO A 362 -4.47 -14.42 -3.31
CA PRO A 362 -3.07 -14.46 -3.75
C PRO A 362 -2.86 -14.89 -5.21
N GLU A 363 -3.62 -15.92 -5.66
CA GLU A 363 -3.56 -16.42 -7.04
C GLU A 363 -3.98 -15.36 -8.10
N GLN A 364 -4.64 -14.29 -7.67
CA GLN A 364 -5.08 -13.18 -8.51
C GLN A 364 -4.10 -11.99 -8.44
N GLN A 365 -3.25 -11.93 -7.42
CA GLN A 365 -2.54 -10.72 -7.05
C GLN A 365 -1.23 -10.48 -7.82
N GLY A 366 -0.48 -11.52 -8.22
CA GLY A 366 0.80 -11.36 -8.92
C GLY A 366 1.77 -10.39 -8.24
N THR A 367 2.81 -9.92 -8.95
CA THR A 367 3.61 -8.78 -8.47
C THR A 367 2.72 -7.54 -8.44
N GLY A 368 2.66 -6.86 -7.29
CA GLY A 368 1.93 -5.60 -7.10
C GLY A 368 0.45 -5.71 -6.73
N GLY A 369 -0.11 -6.90 -6.56
CA GLY A 369 -1.44 -7.11 -5.94
C GLY A 369 -2.65 -6.56 -6.72
N ASN A 370 -2.45 -5.97 -7.90
CA ASN A 370 -3.39 -4.99 -8.45
C ASN A 370 -4.31 -5.53 -9.56
N SER A 371 -4.64 -6.82 -9.58
CA SER A 371 -5.78 -7.20 -10.42
C SER A 371 -7.09 -6.64 -9.88
N GLY A 372 -7.13 -6.22 -8.59
CA GLY A 372 -8.38 -6.14 -7.83
C GLY A 372 -8.88 -4.81 -7.27
N GLY A 373 -8.46 -3.66 -7.82
CA GLY A 373 -9.14 -2.39 -7.53
C GLY A 373 -8.36 -1.35 -6.70
N GLY A 374 -7.07 -1.16 -6.97
CA GLY A 374 -6.41 0.11 -6.68
C GLY A 374 -5.85 0.32 -5.26
N PHE A 375 -6.14 -0.55 -4.29
CA PHE A 375 -5.65 -0.36 -2.91
C PHE A 375 -4.23 -0.88 -2.63
N SER A 376 -3.62 -1.65 -3.54
CA SER A 376 -2.18 -1.94 -3.48
C SER A 376 -1.32 -0.76 -3.95
N ILE A 377 -1.93 0.24 -4.59
CA ILE A 377 -1.30 1.48 -5.02
C ILE A 377 -1.17 2.41 -3.80
N GLY A 378 0.04 2.90 -3.56
CA GLY A 378 0.33 3.84 -2.47
C GLY A 378 0.65 3.20 -1.12
N GLN A 379 0.51 1.87 -0.97
CA GLN A 379 1.03 1.19 0.22
C GLN A 379 2.55 1.20 0.25
N ASN A 380 3.10 1.60 1.40
CA ASN A 380 4.53 1.69 1.62
C ASN A 380 4.94 1.27 3.03
N ALA A 381 6.18 0.82 3.18
CA ALA A 381 6.73 0.39 4.45
C ALA A 381 8.18 0.88 4.60
N ILE A 382 8.51 1.41 5.78
CA ILE A 382 9.90 1.62 6.18
C ILE A 382 10.39 0.38 6.92
N ILE A 383 11.38 -0.30 6.34
CA ILE A 383 11.99 -1.52 6.90
C ILE A 383 13.45 -1.27 7.29
N GLY A 384 14.03 -2.19 8.06
CA GLY A 384 15.44 -2.08 8.47
C GLY A 384 15.65 -1.01 9.54
N LEU A 385 14.62 -0.69 10.33
CA LEU A 385 14.69 0.27 11.42
C LEU A 385 15.56 -0.29 12.56
N LYS A 386 16.86 -0.02 12.47
CA LYS A 386 17.87 -0.40 13.46
C LYS A 386 18.91 0.71 13.66
N LYS A 387 19.69 0.58 14.73
CA LYS A 387 20.80 1.48 15.04
C LYS A 387 21.87 1.39 13.95
N ALA A 388 22.49 2.52 13.62
CA ALA A 388 23.52 2.56 12.59
C ALA A 388 24.76 1.71 12.93
N GLU A 389 25.22 0.96 11.93
CA GLU A 389 26.48 0.22 11.91
C GLU A 389 27.44 0.86 10.90
N SER A 390 28.72 0.96 11.24
CA SER A 390 29.70 1.70 10.41
C SER A 390 29.97 1.08 9.04
N SER A 391 29.70 -0.22 8.87
CA SER A 391 29.86 -0.96 7.62
C SER A 391 28.61 -0.98 6.75
N SER A 392 27.50 -0.43 7.21
CA SER A 392 26.24 -0.48 6.47
C SER A 392 26.31 0.39 5.22
N LEU A 393 25.84 -0.19 4.12
CA LEU A 393 25.66 0.46 2.85
C LEU A 393 24.18 0.75 2.63
N TYR A 394 23.90 1.79 1.84
CA TYR A 394 22.55 2.04 1.36
C TYR A 394 22.07 0.85 0.51
N GLN A 395 20.78 0.57 0.60
CA GLN A 395 20.12 -0.44 -0.23
C GLN A 395 19.29 0.30 -1.28
N ASP A 396 19.80 0.38 -2.50
CA ASP A 396 19.09 1.06 -3.59
C ASP A 396 17.97 0.15 -4.13
N ILE A 397 16.87 0.76 -4.56
CA ILE A 397 15.72 0.09 -5.15
C ILE A 397 15.39 0.81 -6.45
N LEU A 398 15.61 0.12 -7.56
CA LEU A 398 15.13 0.55 -8.87
C LEU A 398 13.94 -0.30 -9.29
N GLY A 399 12.93 0.33 -9.88
CA GLY A 399 11.74 -0.38 -10.35
C GLY A 399 11.18 0.25 -11.63
N TYR A 400 10.53 -0.55 -12.46
CA TYR A 400 9.82 -0.07 -13.64
C TYR A 400 8.55 0.68 -13.27
N GLN A 401 8.27 1.70 -14.07
CA GLN A 401 7.02 2.42 -14.04
C GLN A 401 6.45 2.51 -15.47
N ALA A 402 5.18 2.16 -15.63
CA ALA A 402 4.50 2.38 -16.90
C ALA A 402 4.33 3.88 -17.17
N GLY A 403 4.53 4.31 -18.41
CA GLY A 403 4.40 5.71 -18.78
C GLY A 403 4.93 6.02 -20.18
N GLU A 404 4.86 7.29 -20.55
CA GLU A 404 5.36 7.79 -21.84
C GLU A 404 6.64 8.61 -21.62
N ASP A 405 7.67 8.34 -22.43
CA ASP A 405 8.83 9.22 -22.55
C ASP A 405 9.17 9.46 -24.02
N GLY A 406 9.23 10.73 -24.42
CA GLY A 406 9.59 11.12 -25.79
C GLY A 406 8.64 10.65 -26.89
N GLY A 407 7.35 10.41 -26.60
CA GLY A 407 6.38 9.86 -27.56
C GLY A 407 6.38 8.34 -27.64
N VAL A 408 7.18 7.66 -26.81
CA VAL A 408 7.24 6.19 -26.72
C VAL A 408 6.56 5.75 -25.43
N GLN A 409 5.62 4.81 -25.56
CA GLN A 409 4.97 4.17 -24.42
C GLN A 409 5.84 3.04 -23.89
N TYR A 410 6.10 3.05 -22.60
CA TYR A 410 6.85 2.02 -21.89
C TYR A 410 5.96 1.32 -20.87
N ASN A 411 5.98 -0.01 -20.87
CA ASN A 411 5.25 -0.85 -19.92
C ASN A 411 6.19 -1.93 -19.33
N GLY A 412 7.42 -1.55 -18.97
CA GLY A 412 8.46 -2.46 -18.49
C GLY A 412 9.51 -2.81 -19.57
N ILE A 413 10.18 -3.95 -19.41
CA ILE A 413 11.18 -4.46 -20.36
C ILE A 413 10.53 -5.12 -21.58
N SER A 414 11.04 -4.86 -22.78
CA SER A 414 10.49 -5.46 -24.01
C SER A 414 11.52 -5.57 -25.14
N THR A 415 11.26 -6.45 -26.10
CA THR A 415 12.00 -6.52 -27.36
C THR A 415 11.05 -6.92 -28.50
N ASP A 416 11.23 -6.29 -29.66
CA ASP A 416 10.53 -6.67 -30.90
C ASP A 416 11.39 -7.61 -31.77
N ASP A 417 12.66 -7.77 -31.41
CA ASP A 417 13.63 -8.56 -32.14
C ASP A 417 13.59 -10.03 -31.69
N PRO A 418 13.82 -11.00 -32.59
CA PRO A 418 13.91 -12.39 -32.21
C PRO A 418 15.15 -12.64 -31.34
N ILE A 419 14.96 -13.28 -30.18
CA ILE A 419 16.05 -13.62 -29.27
C ILE A 419 16.76 -14.87 -29.80
N VAL A 420 17.92 -14.68 -30.45
CA VAL A 420 18.72 -15.77 -31.02
C VAL A 420 20.17 -15.62 -30.56
N ALA A 421 20.73 -16.70 -29.99
CA ALA A 421 22.13 -16.72 -29.58
C ALA A 421 23.07 -16.36 -30.74
N ASN A 422 24.13 -15.60 -30.44
CA ASN A 422 25.11 -15.07 -31.39
C ASN A 422 24.53 -14.11 -32.46
N SER A 423 23.34 -13.55 -32.23
CA SER A 423 22.74 -12.50 -33.06
C SER A 423 22.49 -11.25 -32.21
N ASN A 424 22.74 -10.07 -32.78
CA ASN A 424 22.41 -8.81 -32.10
C ASN A 424 20.90 -8.58 -32.13
N PHE A 425 20.37 -8.08 -31.02
CA PHE A 425 19.00 -7.63 -30.88
C PHE A 425 18.96 -6.42 -29.93
N THR A 426 17.87 -5.67 -29.93
CA THR A 426 17.71 -4.49 -29.07
C THR A 426 16.68 -4.77 -27.99
N VAL A 427 17.04 -4.51 -26.74
CA VAL A 427 16.10 -4.55 -25.62
C VAL A 427 15.76 -3.12 -25.24
N SER A 428 14.47 -2.80 -25.22
CA SER A 428 13.98 -1.59 -24.58
C SER A 428 13.79 -1.85 -23.10
N PHE A 429 14.36 -0.99 -22.26
CA PHE A 429 14.03 -0.97 -20.85
C PHE A 429 12.98 0.12 -20.63
N GLY A 430 11.90 -0.26 -19.93
CA GLY A 430 10.86 0.67 -19.51
C GLY A 430 11.39 1.78 -18.61
N ILE A 431 10.54 2.70 -18.18
CA ILE A 431 10.99 3.82 -17.33
C ILE A 431 11.45 3.26 -15.98
N ILE A 432 12.76 3.21 -15.75
CA ILE A 432 13.39 2.74 -14.51
C ILE A 432 13.41 3.91 -13.53
N PHE A 433 12.60 3.83 -12.49
CA PHE A 433 12.51 4.81 -11.40
C PHE A 433 13.44 4.46 -10.24
N ASN A 434 13.99 5.50 -9.60
CA ASN A 434 14.70 5.36 -8.34
C ASN A 434 13.76 5.55 -7.13
N PHE A 435 13.50 4.46 -6.42
CA PHE A 435 12.69 4.42 -5.19
C PHE A 435 13.54 4.37 -3.91
N SER A 436 14.86 4.57 -4.03
CA SER A 436 15.81 4.55 -2.91
C SER A 436 15.70 5.82 -2.06
N ILE A 437 16.24 5.76 -0.83
CA ILE A 437 16.36 6.93 0.07
C ILE A 437 17.51 7.88 -0.32
N ARG A 438 18.18 7.63 -1.45
CA ARG A 438 19.28 8.44 -1.99
C ARG A 438 19.24 8.49 -3.51
N GLU A 439 19.97 9.44 -4.09
CA GLU A 439 20.27 9.42 -5.52
C GLU A 439 21.05 8.15 -5.88
N PHE A 440 20.53 7.39 -6.84
CA PHE A 440 21.22 6.22 -7.37
C PHE A 440 22.38 6.68 -8.24
N ASN A 441 23.56 6.13 -7.97
CA ASN A 441 24.77 6.32 -8.79
C ASN A 441 25.37 4.94 -9.03
N GLY A 442 25.37 4.47 -10.27
CA GLY A 442 25.81 3.11 -10.58
C GLY A 442 25.63 2.72 -12.04
N ASP A 443 25.64 1.42 -12.26
CA ASP A 443 25.61 0.77 -13.56
C ASP A 443 24.26 0.11 -13.80
N ILE A 444 23.77 0.12 -15.04
CA ILE A 444 22.61 -0.64 -15.52
C ILE A 444 23.02 -1.49 -16.72
N ALA A 445 22.47 -2.69 -16.81
CA ALA A 445 22.68 -3.61 -17.93
C ALA A 445 21.47 -4.54 -18.11
N VAL A 446 21.47 -5.31 -19.20
CA VAL A 446 20.54 -6.44 -19.40
C VAL A 446 21.29 -7.74 -19.15
N ALA A 447 20.66 -8.62 -18.38
CA ALA A 447 21.19 -9.93 -18.03
C ALA A 447 20.32 -11.04 -18.64
N LEU A 448 20.97 -12.13 -19.04
CA LEU A 448 20.34 -13.44 -19.21
C LEU A 448 20.37 -14.15 -17.86
N VAL A 449 19.22 -14.56 -17.37
CA VAL A 449 19.06 -15.30 -16.11
C VAL A 449 18.46 -16.67 -16.33
N ASP A 450 18.74 -17.60 -15.43
CA ASP A 450 18.05 -18.90 -15.38
C ASP A 450 16.68 -18.78 -14.68
N ASN A 451 15.93 -19.88 -14.62
CA ASN A 451 14.62 -19.93 -13.98
C ASN A 451 14.63 -19.69 -12.44
N ASN A 452 15.82 -19.60 -11.82
CA ASN A 452 15.99 -19.26 -10.41
C ASN A 452 16.59 -17.85 -10.23
N ASP A 453 16.50 -16.99 -11.26
CA ASP A 453 17.05 -15.63 -11.28
C ASP A 453 18.60 -15.55 -11.14
N ASN A 454 19.33 -16.65 -11.35
CA ASN A 454 20.78 -16.58 -11.35
C ASN A 454 21.28 -15.98 -12.68
N ILE A 455 22.11 -14.95 -12.59
CA ILE A 455 22.73 -14.32 -13.77
C ILE A 455 23.68 -15.31 -14.45
N LYS A 456 23.35 -15.67 -15.69
CA LYS A 456 24.19 -16.50 -16.57
C LYS A 456 25.19 -15.65 -17.35
N GLU A 457 24.74 -14.51 -17.85
CA GLU A 457 25.53 -13.61 -18.70
C GLU A 457 24.98 -12.17 -18.59
N ILE A 458 25.87 -11.17 -18.56
CA ILE A 458 25.49 -9.78 -18.85
C ILE A 458 25.60 -9.61 -20.36
N ILE A 459 24.47 -9.37 -21.02
CA ILE A 459 24.33 -9.51 -22.48
C ILE A 459 24.33 -8.17 -23.20
N SER A 460 24.36 -7.05 -22.46
CA SER A 460 24.47 -5.70 -23.01
C SER A 460 25.80 -5.05 -22.64
N ASP A 461 26.09 -3.91 -23.26
CA ASP A 461 27.05 -2.97 -22.67
C ASP A 461 26.55 -2.47 -21.30
N ILE A 462 27.48 -1.97 -20.48
CA ILE A 462 27.16 -1.39 -19.18
C ILE A 462 26.93 0.11 -19.33
N GLU A 463 25.75 0.59 -18.91
CA GLU A 463 25.41 2.01 -18.89
C GLU A 463 25.55 2.57 -17.47
N SER A 464 26.55 3.41 -17.24
CA SER A 464 26.68 4.14 -15.97
C SER A 464 25.76 5.38 -15.96
N THR A 465 24.98 5.54 -14.89
CA THR A 465 23.98 6.59 -14.77
C THR A 465 23.87 7.15 -13.35
N SER A 466 23.24 8.32 -13.23
CA SER A 466 22.76 8.89 -11.98
C SER A 466 21.26 9.16 -12.12
N ILE A 467 20.48 8.64 -11.16
CA ILE A 467 19.02 8.78 -11.15
C ILE A 467 18.62 9.40 -9.82
N PRO A 468 18.18 10.67 -9.79
CA PRO A 468 17.67 11.30 -8.57
C PRO A 468 16.45 10.55 -8.02
N ILE A 469 16.20 10.69 -6.71
CA ILE A 469 15.06 10.07 -6.04
C ILE A 469 13.76 10.49 -6.72
N TYR A 470 12.91 9.52 -7.08
CA TYR A 470 11.67 9.74 -7.82
C TYR A 470 11.83 10.38 -9.20
N TYR A 471 12.97 10.15 -9.84
CA TYR A 471 13.16 10.34 -11.27
C TYR A 471 13.38 8.98 -11.90
N GLY A 472 13.19 8.92 -13.22
CA GLY A 472 13.45 7.73 -13.99
C GLY A 472 14.10 8.00 -15.33
N ILE A 473 14.63 6.94 -15.90
CA ILE A 473 15.23 6.94 -17.23
C ILE A 473 14.60 5.84 -18.06
N ALA A 474 14.47 6.07 -19.35
CA ALA A 474 14.01 5.06 -20.31
C ALA A 474 14.97 5.03 -21.50
N GLY A 475 14.96 3.91 -22.22
CA GLY A 475 15.84 3.75 -23.35
C GLY A 475 15.83 2.36 -23.94
N SER A 476 16.85 2.12 -24.76
CA SER A 476 17.05 0.85 -25.43
C SER A 476 18.53 0.55 -25.53
N ILE A 477 18.91 -0.71 -25.28
CA ILE A 477 20.30 -1.14 -25.25
C ILE A 477 20.50 -2.34 -26.19
N PRO A 478 21.53 -2.30 -27.07
CA PRO A 478 21.90 -3.46 -27.87
C PRO A 478 22.36 -4.62 -26.99
N CYS A 479 21.94 -5.82 -27.35
CA CYS A 479 22.22 -7.05 -26.62
C CYS A 479 22.79 -8.13 -27.57
N LEU A 480 23.68 -8.96 -27.02
CA LEU A 480 24.25 -10.14 -27.66
C LEU A 480 24.40 -11.25 -26.62
N ILE A 481 23.74 -12.38 -26.87
CA ILE A 481 23.88 -13.59 -26.04
C ILE A 481 24.98 -14.47 -26.65
N SER A 482 26.05 -14.68 -25.90
CA SER A 482 27.19 -15.52 -26.34
C SER A 482 27.06 -16.95 -25.83
N GLY A 483 26.39 -17.15 -24.70
CA GLY A 483 26.19 -18.43 -24.03
C GLY A 483 25.07 -19.30 -24.62
N PRO A 484 24.96 -20.56 -24.17
CA PRO A 484 23.86 -21.45 -24.54
C PRO A 484 22.54 -21.00 -23.92
N LEU A 485 21.49 -20.98 -24.74
CA LEU A 485 20.12 -20.72 -24.33
C LEU A 485 19.43 -22.00 -23.85
N SER A 486 18.66 -21.88 -22.77
CA SER A 486 17.70 -22.87 -22.31
C SER A 486 16.27 -22.32 -22.48
N PRO A 487 15.25 -23.18 -22.68
CA PRO A 487 13.87 -22.72 -22.86
C PRO A 487 13.35 -21.87 -21.70
N ASP A 488 13.79 -22.18 -20.48
CA ASP A 488 13.34 -21.49 -19.26
C ASP A 488 14.23 -20.28 -18.90
N ASP A 489 15.17 -19.90 -19.78
CA ASP A 489 15.95 -18.67 -19.58
C ASP A 489 15.07 -17.44 -19.77
N LYS A 490 15.45 -16.35 -19.10
CA LYS A 490 14.77 -15.05 -19.20
C LYS A 490 15.76 -13.91 -19.36
N LEU A 491 15.31 -12.80 -19.92
CA LEU A 491 16.03 -11.53 -19.92
C LEU A 491 15.44 -10.61 -18.86
N CYS A 492 16.29 -9.94 -18.08
CA CYS A 492 15.87 -8.87 -17.17
C CYS A 492 16.89 -7.75 -17.15
N ALA A 493 16.46 -6.53 -16.80
CA ALA A 493 17.41 -5.47 -16.52
C ALA A 493 17.91 -5.58 -15.07
N VAL A 494 19.20 -5.30 -14.90
CA VAL A 494 19.90 -5.34 -13.62
C VAL A 494 20.63 -4.03 -13.39
N PHE A 495 20.81 -3.67 -12.12
CA PHE A 495 21.59 -2.53 -11.72
C PHE A 495 22.63 -2.92 -10.66
N ARG A 496 23.69 -2.13 -10.55
CA ARG A 496 24.70 -2.26 -9.50
C ARG A 496 25.12 -0.88 -9.05
N SER A 497 24.88 -0.58 -7.78
CA SER A 497 25.32 0.68 -7.16
C SER A 497 26.84 0.80 -7.18
N SER A 498 27.35 2.03 -7.31
CA SER A 498 28.78 2.31 -7.36
C SER A 498 29.56 1.89 -6.09
N ASP A 499 28.87 1.71 -4.97
CA ASP A 499 29.40 1.21 -3.70
C ASP A 499 29.03 -0.26 -3.41
N ALA A 500 28.38 -0.95 -4.35
CA ALA A 500 28.03 -2.37 -4.26
C ALA A 500 28.84 -3.23 -5.26
N THR A 501 29.01 -4.51 -4.94
CA THR A 501 29.71 -5.47 -5.82
C THR A 501 28.75 -6.26 -6.71
N ASP A 502 27.54 -6.51 -6.23
CA ASP A 502 26.62 -7.48 -6.79
C ASP A 502 25.53 -6.79 -7.61
N TRP A 503 25.11 -7.46 -8.67
CA TRP A 503 23.98 -7.02 -9.50
C TRP A 503 22.66 -7.33 -8.79
N GLN A 504 21.74 -6.39 -8.87
CA GLN A 504 20.37 -6.51 -8.38
C GLN A 504 19.40 -6.36 -9.56
N LYS A 505 18.29 -7.07 -9.51
CA LYS A 505 17.25 -7.00 -10.53
C LYS A 505 16.44 -5.70 -10.38
N ILE A 506 16.16 -5.05 -11.50
CA ILE A 506 15.19 -3.94 -11.52
C ILE A 506 13.80 -4.54 -11.30
N ARG A 507 13.11 -4.05 -10.27
CA ARG A 507 11.78 -4.57 -9.89
C ARG A 507 10.72 -4.13 -10.90
N ASN A 508 9.60 -4.83 -10.93
CA ASN A 508 8.43 -4.44 -11.71
C ASN A 508 7.18 -4.48 -10.83
N GLY A 509 6.13 -3.79 -11.26
CA GLY A 509 4.80 -3.89 -10.69
C GLY A 509 3.86 -4.71 -11.57
N SER A 510 2.58 -4.75 -11.20
CA SER A 510 1.54 -5.50 -11.93
C SER A 510 1.30 -5.02 -13.37
N ASP A 511 1.60 -3.75 -13.63
CA ASP A 511 1.37 -3.05 -14.89
C ASP A 511 2.62 -2.99 -15.78
N THR A 512 3.73 -3.59 -15.33
CA THR A 512 5.02 -3.54 -16.03
C THR A 512 5.63 -4.94 -16.16
N ALA A 513 6.14 -5.24 -17.35
CA ALA A 513 6.96 -6.43 -17.58
C ALA A 513 8.32 -6.27 -16.90
N GLY A 514 8.69 -7.22 -16.03
CA GLY A 514 10.03 -7.28 -15.42
C GLY A 514 11.00 -8.20 -16.16
N GLU A 515 10.48 -9.06 -17.04
CA GLU A 515 11.24 -10.12 -17.71
C GLU A 515 10.75 -10.35 -19.13
N ILE A 516 11.62 -10.90 -19.98
CA ILE A 516 11.27 -11.43 -21.31
C ILE A 516 11.63 -12.92 -21.34
N GLU A 517 10.67 -13.79 -21.61
CA GLU A 517 10.93 -15.23 -21.78
C GLU A 517 11.68 -15.51 -23.08
N VAL A 518 12.62 -16.45 -23.06
CA VAL A 518 13.44 -16.80 -24.22
C VAL A 518 12.81 -17.92 -25.08
N SER A 519 11.76 -18.62 -24.61
CA SER A 519 11.17 -19.78 -25.31
C SER A 519 10.09 -19.46 -26.37
N ASP A 520 10.26 -20.14 -27.52
CA ASP A 520 9.46 -20.34 -28.76
C ASP A 520 8.55 -19.20 -29.33
N PRO A 521 8.88 -18.64 -30.52
CA PRO A 521 8.10 -17.62 -31.23
C PRO A 521 6.76 -18.09 -31.84
N THR A 522 6.09 -19.10 -31.26
CA THR A 522 4.83 -19.67 -31.80
C THR A 522 3.57 -19.39 -30.98
N THR A 523 3.63 -18.62 -29.89
CA THR A 523 2.43 -18.03 -29.27
C THR A 523 2.39 -16.52 -29.49
N ASN A 524 2.12 -16.11 -30.73
CA ASN A 524 1.44 -14.85 -30.95
C ASN A 524 0.00 -15.00 -30.44
N GLU A 525 -0.20 -14.98 -29.13
CA GLU A 525 -1.47 -14.48 -28.61
C GLU A 525 -1.43 -12.97 -28.82
N THR A 526 -2.06 -12.54 -29.92
CA THR A 526 -2.54 -11.17 -29.97
C THR A 526 -3.59 -11.05 -28.87
N ILE A 527 -3.17 -10.60 -27.69
CA ILE A 527 -4.10 -10.07 -26.71
C ILE A 527 -4.72 -8.86 -27.42
N GLU A 528 -5.92 -9.02 -27.98
CA GLU A 528 -6.78 -7.86 -28.21
C GLU A 528 -7.08 -7.29 -26.82
N GLN A 529 -6.19 -6.42 -26.34
CA GLN A 529 -6.52 -5.55 -25.22
C GLN A 529 -7.73 -4.73 -25.69
N GLU A 530 -8.83 -4.80 -24.94
CA GLU A 530 -9.86 -3.75 -25.01
C GLU A 530 -9.11 -2.41 -24.97
N LYS A 531 -9.41 -1.51 -25.91
CA LYS A 531 -8.78 -0.19 -25.95
C LYS A 531 -8.96 0.48 -24.59
N ALA A 532 -7.92 0.47 -23.76
CA ALA A 532 -7.95 1.12 -22.46
C ALA A 532 -8.04 2.63 -22.65
N VAL A 533 -8.34 3.35 -21.56
CA VAL A 533 -8.17 4.79 -21.52
C VAL A 533 -6.71 5.11 -21.87
N SER A 534 -6.51 5.96 -22.87
CA SER A 534 -5.20 6.42 -23.33
C SER A 534 -5.01 7.86 -22.89
N VAL A 535 -3.83 8.19 -22.37
CA VAL A 535 -3.45 9.54 -21.93
C VAL A 535 -2.09 9.86 -22.52
N ILE A 536 -2.01 10.92 -23.33
CA ILE A 536 -0.82 11.27 -24.14
C ILE A 536 -0.39 12.68 -23.79
N TYR A 537 0.90 12.92 -23.55
CA TYR A 537 1.41 14.29 -23.40
C TYR A 537 2.05 14.80 -24.68
N THR A 538 1.41 15.77 -25.29
CA THR A 538 1.82 16.27 -26.60
C THR A 538 2.89 17.33 -26.49
N ALA A 539 3.67 17.48 -27.58
CA ALA A 539 4.68 18.53 -27.71
C ALA A 539 4.12 19.96 -27.57
N THR A 540 2.80 20.14 -27.64
CA THR A 540 2.13 21.44 -27.42
C THR A 540 1.89 21.77 -25.94
N GLY A 541 2.25 20.87 -25.02
CA GLY A 541 2.08 21.03 -23.56
C GLY A 541 0.71 20.61 -23.05
N ASN A 542 -0.05 19.86 -23.85
CA ASN A 542 -1.38 19.36 -23.53
C ASN A 542 -1.35 17.86 -23.27
N VAL A 543 -2.20 17.41 -22.37
CA VAL A 543 -2.59 16.02 -22.19
C VAL A 543 -3.80 15.73 -23.06
N GLU A 544 -3.66 14.83 -24.02
CA GLU A 544 -4.72 14.29 -24.86
C GLU A 544 -5.19 12.94 -24.31
N ILE A 545 -6.47 12.84 -23.99
CA ILE A 545 -7.09 11.69 -23.34
C ILE A 545 -8.10 11.11 -24.32
N SER A 546 -8.10 9.80 -24.48
CA SER A 546 -9.05 9.05 -25.31
C SER A 546 -9.57 7.86 -24.52
N SER A 547 -10.87 7.60 -24.56
CA SER A 547 -11.51 6.53 -23.79
C SER A 547 -12.51 5.76 -24.67
N PRO A 548 -12.63 4.42 -24.52
CA PRO A 548 -13.65 3.64 -25.21
C PRO A 548 -15.07 3.90 -24.70
N VAL A 549 -15.20 4.56 -23.53
CA VAL A 549 -16.46 4.92 -22.87
C VAL A 549 -16.46 6.41 -22.48
N GLU A 550 -17.64 6.95 -22.22
CA GLU A 550 -17.82 8.38 -21.90
C GLU A 550 -16.95 8.80 -20.71
N ILE A 551 -16.14 9.85 -20.91
CA ILE A 551 -15.36 10.48 -19.84
C ILE A 551 -16.31 11.39 -19.06
N LEU A 552 -16.31 11.24 -17.74
CA LEU A 552 -17.13 12.01 -16.80
C LEU A 552 -16.31 13.15 -16.18
N ALA A 553 -15.06 12.89 -15.81
CA ALA A 553 -14.16 13.89 -15.26
C ALA A 553 -12.70 13.52 -15.49
N ILE A 554 -11.85 14.53 -15.53
CA ILE A 554 -10.40 14.39 -15.53
C ILE A 554 -9.82 15.22 -14.40
N SER A 555 -8.94 14.60 -13.61
CA SER A 555 -8.20 15.26 -12.54
C SER A 555 -6.70 15.11 -12.82
N ILE A 556 -5.97 16.22 -12.87
CA ILE A 556 -4.52 16.28 -13.03
C ILE A 556 -3.94 16.61 -11.66
N TYR A 557 -2.99 15.80 -11.22
CA TYR A 557 -2.23 15.98 -9.99
C TYR A 557 -0.74 16.09 -10.33
N ASP A 558 0.04 16.69 -9.45
CA ASP A 558 1.48 16.43 -9.41
C ASP A 558 1.75 15.09 -8.67
N MET A 559 3.01 14.65 -8.62
CA MET A 559 3.40 13.44 -7.87
C MET A 559 3.24 13.59 -6.35
N ASP A 560 3.06 14.81 -5.84
CA ASP A 560 2.81 15.09 -4.42
C ASP A 560 1.33 14.83 -4.05
N GLY A 561 0.55 14.25 -4.97
CA GLY A 561 -0.88 13.98 -4.80
C GLY A 561 -1.74 15.25 -4.86
N ARG A 562 -1.15 16.42 -5.13
CA ARG A 562 -1.88 17.69 -5.13
C ARG A 562 -2.66 17.86 -6.42
N LEU A 563 -3.96 18.07 -6.29
CA LEU A 563 -4.83 18.37 -7.43
C LEU A 563 -4.42 19.70 -8.07
N LEU A 564 -3.82 19.63 -9.25
CA LEU A 564 -3.47 20.79 -10.05
C LEU A 564 -4.65 21.32 -10.84
N LYS A 565 -5.49 20.41 -11.34
CA LYS A 565 -6.61 20.77 -12.20
C LYS A 565 -7.67 19.68 -12.18
N LYS A 566 -8.94 20.07 -12.12
CA LYS A 566 -10.07 19.16 -12.34
C LYS A 566 -10.98 19.72 -13.43
N GLN A 567 -11.35 18.91 -14.39
CA GLN A 567 -12.27 19.26 -15.47
C GLN A 567 -13.39 18.23 -15.54
N GLN A 568 -14.64 18.71 -15.45
CA GLN A 568 -15.80 17.90 -15.77
C GLN A 568 -15.91 17.75 -17.29
N ALA A 569 -16.28 16.56 -17.75
CA ALA A 569 -16.43 16.22 -19.14
C ALA A 569 -17.92 16.06 -19.48
N ASN A 570 -18.36 16.59 -20.62
CA ASN A 570 -19.76 16.48 -21.06
C ASN A 570 -20.00 15.18 -21.82
N ASN A 571 -19.57 14.05 -21.24
CA ASN A 571 -19.61 12.73 -21.87
C ASN A 571 -18.78 12.63 -23.17
N ASP A 572 -17.70 13.40 -23.27
CA ASP A 572 -16.79 13.32 -24.41
C ASP A 572 -15.94 12.03 -24.34
N PHE A 573 -15.61 11.48 -25.51
CA PHE A 573 -14.73 10.30 -25.62
C PHE A 573 -13.25 10.69 -25.77
N THR A 574 -12.98 11.97 -26.08
CA THR A 574 -11.64 12.52 -26.25
C THR A 574 -11.56 13.92 -25.65
N ILE A 575 -10.53 14.20 -24.85
CA ILE A 575 -10.35 15.49 -24.17
C ILE A 575 -8.90 15.92 -24.24
N SER A 576 -8.64 17.19 -24.57
CA SER A 576 -7.29 17.78 -24.57
C SER A 576 -7.19 18.89 -23.53
N LEU A 577 -6.24 18.80 -22.60
CA LEU A 577 -6.08 19.72 -21.47
C LEU A 577 -4.63 20.22 -21.33
N PRO A 578 -4.37 21.52 -21.18
CA PRO A 578 -3.03 21.97 -20.80
C PRO A 578 -2.71 21.59 -19.34
N ILE A 579 -1.48 21.10 -19.10
CA ILE A 579 -0.97 20.72 -17.76
C ILE A 579 -0.54 21.94 -16.90
N GLY A 580 -0.47 23.14 -17.47
CA GLY A 580 -0.13 24.37 -16.73
C GLY A 580 1.38 24.61 -16.54
N THR A 581 1.73 25.73 -15.92
CA THR A 581 3.12 26.27 -15.80
C THR A 581 3.92 25.76 -14.60
N SER A 582 3.39 24.84 -13.78
CA SER A 582 4.18 24.15 -12.77
C SER A 582 5.30 23.34 -13.46
N GLY A 583 6.45 23.22 -12.78
CA GLY A 583 7.74 22.82 -13.34
C GLY A 583 7.76 21.42 -13.98
N LYS A 584 8.91 21.08 -14.57
CA LYS A 584 9.19 19.73 -15.09
C LYS A 584 8.93 18.69 -13.99
N GLY A 585 8.40 17.53 -14.35
CA GLY A 585 8.06 16.47 -13.39
C GLY A 585 6.97 15.52 -13.90
N VAL A 586 6.59 14.57 -13.05
CA VAL A 586 5.49 13.64 -13.36
C VAL A 586 4.17 14.20 -12.84
N TYR A 587 3.12 13.96 -13.61
CA TYR A 587 1.76 14.34 -13.35
C TYR A 587 0.90 13.10 -13.35
N ILE A 588 -0.01 13.00 -12.40
CA ILE A 588 -0.98 11.90 -12.36
C ILE A 588 -2.27 12.41 -13.00
N ILE A 589 -2.72 11.76 -14.05
CA ILE A 589 -3.96 12.02 -14.77
C ILE A 589 -4.97 10.95 -14.40
N GLU A 590 -5.92 11.31 -13.57
CA GLU A 590 -7.08 10.48 -13.27
C GLU A 590 -8.16 10.75 -14.32
N VAL A 591 -8.70 9.69 -14.90
CA VAL A 591 -9.79 9.73 -15.88
C VAL A 591 -10.95 8.90 -15.31
N SER A 592 -12.00 9.60 -14.88
CA SER A 592 -13.25 8.98 -14.43
C SER A 592 -14.16 8.76 -15.63
N THR A 593 -14.69 7.54 -15.76
CA THR A 593 -15.61 7.13 -16.83
C THR A 593 -16.85 6.48 -16.24
N ALA A 594 -17.86 6.21 -17.08
CA ALA A 594 -19.04 5.44 -16.67
C ALA A 594 -18.75 4.00 -16.21
N LYS A 595 -17.55 3.47 -16.50
CA LYS A 595 -17.09 2.13 -16.08
C LYS A 595 -16.14 2.16 -14.86
N GLY A 596 -15.90 3.32 -14.27
CA GLY A 596 -14.95 3.49 -13.17
C GLY A 596 -13.84 4.48 -13.47
N THR A 597 -12.91 4.62 -12.54
CA THR A 597 -11.79 5.56 -12.61
C THR A 597 -10.50 4.83 -12.96
N SER A 598 -9.69 5.43 -13.83
CA SER A 598 -8.35 4.95 -14.18
C SER A 598 -7.32 6.05 -13.94
N THR A 599 -6.11 5.66 -13.57
CA THR A 599 -5.04 6.58 -13.22
C THR A 599 -3.85 6.37 -14.15
N HIS A 600 -3.36 7.45 -14.74
CA HIS A 600 -2.29 7.45 -15.74
C HIS A 600 -1.19 8.41 -15.29
N LYS A 601 0.07 8.09 -15.54
CA LYS A 601 1.19 8.97 -15.16
C LYS A 601 1.80 9.57 -16.43
N VAL A 602 1.94 10.90 -16.45
CA VAL A 602 2.42 11.69 -17.58
C VAL A 602 3.68 12.44 -17.17
N ILE A 603 4.75 12.34 -17.96
CA ILE A 603 6.01 13.03 -17.68
C ILE A 603 6.14 14.30 -18.51
N LYS A 604 6.40 15.44 -17.84
CA LYS A 604 6.75 16.70 -18.49
C LYS A 604 8.26 16.94 -18.43
N ASN A 605 8.92 16.63 -19.55
CA ASN A 605 10.38 16.76 -19.67
C ASN A 605 10.86 18.20 -20.02
N LYS A 606 9.97 19.12 -20.37
CA LYS A 606 10.30 20.49 -20.82
C LYS A 606 9.47 21.58 -20.18
#